data_AF-A0A0Q4DZA5-F1
#
_entry.id   AF-A0A0Q4DZA5-F1
#
_cell.length_a   1.000
_cell.length_b   1.000
_cell.length_c   1.000
_cell.angle_alpha   90.00
_cell.angle_beta   90.00
_cell.angle_gamma   90.00
#
_symmetry.space_group_name_H-M   'P 1'
#
loop_
_entity.id
_entity.type
_entity.pdbx_description
1 polymer ?
#
loop_
_entity_poly.entity_id
_entity_poly.type
_entity_poly.pdbx_seq_one_letter_code
_entity_poly.pdbx_strand_id
1 'polypeptide(L)' 'MPDQDRIVAIGLLTQRDVFALGHDLSRVYPIDEMPCFGALLGAIDDADRAFHRARDAQQLAIPLQQSATSRA' A
#
# COMPACT_ATOMS: atom_id res chain seq x y z
N MET A 1 -1.67 -16.90 -23.40
CA MET A 1 -2.61 -16.67 -22.30
C MET A 1 -2.60 -15.17 -22.07
N PRO A 2 -3.72 -14.43 -22.20
CA PRO A 2 -3.66 -13.00 -22.03
C PRO A 2 -3.21 -12.74 -20.60
N ASP A 3 -2.17 -11.90 -20.44
CA ASP A 3 -1.81 -11.33 -19.14
C ASP A 3 -3.11 -10.78 -18.55
N GLN A 4 -3.66 -11.46 -17.56
CA GLN A 4 -4.82 -10.96 -16.84
C GLN A 4 -4.40 -9.62 -16.26
N ASP A 5 -5.09 -8.54 -16.67
CA ASP A 5 -4.84 -7.16 -16.22
C ASP A 5 -4.54 -7.15 -14.71
N ARG A 6 -3.25 -7.17 -14.37
CA ARG A 6 -2.83 -7.38 -13.00
C ARG A 6 -3.16 -6.11 -12.25
N ILE A 7 -4.11 -6.18 -11.33
CA ILE A 7 -4.40 -5.06 -10.44
C ILE A 7 -3.18 -4.88 -9.54
N VAL A 8 -2.42 -3.80 -9.79
CA VAL A 8 -1.21 -3.46 -9.02
C VAL A 8 -1.51 -2.50 -7.87
N ALA A 9 -2.61 -1.76 -7.95
CA ALA A 9 -3.03 -0.79 -6.95
C ALA A 9 -4.55 -0.60 -6.93
N ILE A 10 -5.07 -0.23 -5.76
CA ILE A 10 -6.46 0.16 -5.55
C ILE A 10 -6.42 1.51 -4.81
N GLY A 11 -7.12 2.52 -5.33
CA GLY A 11 -7.25 3.84 -4.72
C GLY A 11 -8.68 4.11 -4.28
N LEU A 12 -8.86 4.65 -3.08
CA LEU A 12 -10.15 5.18 -2.61
C LEU A 12 -10.24 6.64 -3.04
N LEU A 13 -11.26 6.97 -3.82
CA LEU A 13 -11.42 8.27 -4.45
C LEU A 13 -12.77 8.87 -4.07
N THR A 14 -12.82 10.19 -3.88
CA THR A 14 -14.11 10.87 -3.74
C THR A 14 -14.78 11.02 -5.10
N GLN A 15 -16.10 11.28 -5.12
CA GLN A 15 -16.83 11.55 -6.36
C GLN A 15 -16.21 12.70 -7.17
N ARG A 16 -15.65 13.72 -6.48
CA ARG A 16 -14.95 14.84 -7.12
C ARG A 16 -13.67 14.38 -7.79
N ASP A 17 -12.91 13.49 -7.17
CA ASP A 17 -11.66 12.97 -7.72
C ASP A 17 -11.93 12.08 -8.93
N VAL A 18 -12.96 11.24 -8.87
CA VAL A 18 -13.41 10.44 -10.03
C VAL A 18 -13.78 11.34 -11.20
N PHE A 19 -14.52 12.43 -10.96
CA PHE A 19 -14.86 13.39 -12.00
C PHE A 19 -13.63 14.11 -12.58
N ALA A 20 -12.66 14.45 -11.73
CA ALA A 20 -11.42 15.11 -12.15
C ALA A 20 -10.50 14.19 -12.96
N LEU A 21 -10.44 12.90 -12.61
CA LEU A 21 -9.65 11.89 -13.31
C LEU A 21 -10.33 11.37 -14.58
N GLY A 22 -11.65 11.53 -14.69
CA GLY A 22 -12.41 11.27 -15.91
C GLY A 22 -12.20 9.86 -16.48
N HIS A 23 -11.85 9.80 -17.77
CA HIS A 23 -11.71 8.54 -18.53
C HIS A 23 -10.39 7.79 -18.30
N ASP A 24 -9.47 8.34 -17.50
CA ASP A 24 -8.17 7.70 -17.24
C ASP A 24 -8.29 6.48 -16.31
N LEU A 25 -9.43 6.32 -15.65
CA LEU A 25 -9.73 5.16 -14.81
C LEU A 25 -10.36 4.05 -15.65
N SER A 26 -9.61 2.96 -15.86
CA SER A 26 -10.12 1.79 -16.59
C SER A 26 -11.29 1.09 -15.89
N ARG A 27 -11.37 1.19 -14.55
CA ARG A 27 -12.41 0.57 -13.73
C ARG A 27 -12.72 1.44 -12.52
N VAL A 28 -14.00 1.69 -12.23
CA VAL A 28 -14.48 2.41 -11.05
C VAL A 28 -15.60 1.59 -10.40
N TYR A 29 -15.47 1.36 -9.10
CA TYR A 29 -16.46 0.62 -8.31
C TYR A 29 -16.99 1.55 -7.21
N PRO A 30 -18.25 2.01 -7.30
CA PRO A 30 -18.83 2.86 -6.28
C PRO A 30 -18.92 2.09 -4.96
N ILE A 31 -18.61 2.79 -3.87
CA ILE A 31 -18.80 2.29 -2.52
C ILE A 31 -20.01 3.02 -1.96
N ASP A 32 -21.12 2.31 -1.85
CA ASP A 32 -22.36 2.80 -1.28
C ASP A 32 -22.18 2.95 0.26
N GLU A 33 -23.15 3.52 0.99
CA GLU A 33 -23.10 3.58 2.46
C GLU A 33 -23.19 2.17 3.08
N MET A 34 -22.08 1.45 3.04
CA MET A 34 -21.89 0.17 3.70
C MET A 34 -21.40 0.45 5.12
N PRO A 35 -22.12 -0.02 6.15
CA PRO A 35 -21.74 0.22 7.55
C PRO A 35 -20.36 -0.36 7.92
N CYS A 36 -19.80 -1.23 7.08
CA CYS A 36 -18.48 -1.84 7.27
C CYS A 36 -17.33 -1.11 6.55
N PHE A 37 -17.58 -0.05 5.78
CA PHE A 37 -16.50 0.65 5.06
C PHE A 37 -15.44 1.23 5.99
N GLY A 38 -15.86 1.80 7.13
CA GLY A 38 -14.94 2.27 8.15
C GLY A 38 -14.08 1.15 8.76
N ALA A 39 -14.64 -0.05 8.92
CA ALA A 39 -13.90 -1.21 9.41
C ALA A 39 -12.86 -1.70 8.39
N LEU A 40 -13.19 -1.66 7.09
CA LEU A 40 -12.25 -1.97 6.02
C LEU A 40 -11.06 -0.99 6.02
N LEU A 41 -11.32 0.31 6.13
CA LEU A 41 -10.26 1.32 6.17
C LEU A 41 -9.34 1.11 7.38
N GLY A 42 -9.92 0.84 8.56
CA GLY A 42 -9.15 0.52 9.76
C GLY A 42 -8.26 -0.71 9.60
N ALA A 43 -8.77 -1.76 8.95
CA ALA A 43 -7.99 -2.98 8.68
C ALA A 43 -6.82 -2.72 7.71
N ILE A 44 -6.99 -1.85 6.71
CA ILE A 44 -5.92 -1.46 5.78
C ILE A 44 -4.84 -0.68 6.54
N ASP A 45 -5.23 0.29 7.37
CA ASP A 45 -4.31 1.09 8.17
C ASP A 45 -3.50 0.22 9.16
N ASP A 46 -4.13 -0.78 9.77
CA ASP A 46 -3.45 -1.72 10.67
C ASP A 46 -2.45 -2.61 9.94
N ALA A 47 -2.81 -3.09 8.74
CA ALA A 47 -1.92 -3.87 7.90
C ALA A 47 -0.71 -3.03 7.44
N ASP A 48 -0.93 -1.78 7.04
CA ASP A 48 0.14 -0.86 6.64
C ASP A 48 1.09 -0.55 7.81
N ARG A 49 0.53 -0.26 9.00
CA ARG A 49 1.33 -0.10 10.23
C ARG A 49 2.14 -1.35 10.56
N ALA A 50 1.56 -2.54 10.43
CA ALA A 50 2.27 -3.79 10.70
C ALA A 50 3.41 -4.02 9.69
N PHE A 51 3.16 -3.76 8.41
CA PHE A 51 4.16 -3.85 7.35
C PHE A 51 5.33 -2.89 7.58
N HIS A 52 5.03 -1.63 7.91
CA HIS A 52 6.05 -0.63 8.22
C HIS A 52 6.87 -1.00 9.46
N ARG A 53 6.23 -1.43 10.56
CA ARG A 53 6.96 -1.90 11.75
C ARG A 53 7.88 -3.09 11.45
N ALA A 54 7.41 -4.06 10.66
CA ALA A 54 8.21 -5.23 10.30
C ALA A 54 9.42 -4.84 9.43
N ARG A 55 9.24 -3.88 8.51
CA ARG A 55 10.33 -3.35 7.68
C ARG A 55 11.36 -2.58 8.51
N ASP A 56 10.91 -1.73 9.41
CA ASP A 56 11.79 -0.93 10.26
C ASP A 56 12.57 -1.83 11.24
N ALA A 57 11.93 -2.87 11.78
CA ALA A 57 12.59 -3.89 12.60
C ALA A 57 13.66 -4.68 11.82
N GLN A 58 13.40 -5.00 10.55
CA GLN A 58 14.40 -5.63 9.67
C GLN A 58 15.57 -4.69 9.35
N GLN A 59 15.32 -3.39 9.19
CA GLN A 59 16.37 -2.41 8.92
C GLN A 59 17.27 -2.17 10.14
N LEU A 60 16.73 -2.21 11.36
CA LEU A 60 17.50 -2.14 12.60
C LEU A 60 18.28 -3.42 12.92
N ALA A 61 17.90 -4.55 12.31
CA ALA A 61 18.57 -5.84 12.47
C ALA A 61 19.75 -6.05 11.50
N ILE A 62 20.02 -5.11 10.58
CA ILE A 62 21.22 -5.14 9.73
C ILE A 62 22.43 -4.76 10.61
N PRO A 63 23.39 -5.66 10.89
CA PRO A 63 24.55 -5.32 11.70
C PRO A 63 25.44 -4.35 10.92
N LEU A 64 25.95 -3.34 11.61
CA LEU A 64 27.04 -2.46 11.21
C LEU A 64 28.33 -3.29 11.04
N GLN A 65 28.42 -4.10 9.99
CA GLN A 65 29.48 -5.09 9.79
C GLN A 65 30.56 -4.64 8.78
N GLN A 66 30.78 -3.33 8.66
CA GLN A 66 31.82 -2.77 7.79
C GLN A 66 32.55 -1.63 8.48
N SER A 67 33.52 -1.94 9.35
CA SER A 67 34.69 -1.08 9.69
C SER A 67 35.64 -1.78 10.66
N ALA A 68 36.01 -3.04 10.42
CA ALA A 68 37.06 -3.69 11.22
C ALA A 68 37.82 -4.78 10.43
N THR A 69 38.26 -4.46 9.22
CA THR A 69 39.35 -5.16 8.51
C THR A 69 39.95 -4.12 7.55
N SER A 70 41.11 -3.54 7.85
CA SER A 70 42.39 -4.18 7.63
C SER A 70 43.47 -3.57 8.54
N ARG A 71 44.16 -4.44 9.30
CA ARG A 71 45.47 -4.19 9.90
C ARG A 71 46.54 -4.52 8.85
N ALA A 72 47.51 -3.63 8.67
CA ALA A 72 48.95 -3.89 8.61
C ALA A 72 49.67 -2.63 8.11
#